data_AF-A0A1Q5TCW3-F1
#
_entry.id   AF-A0A1Q5TCW3-F1
#
_cell.length_a   1.000
_cell.length_b   1.000
_cell.length_c   1.000
_cell.angle_alpha   90.00
_cell.angle_beta   90.00
_cell.angle_gamma   90.00
#
_symmetry.space_group_name_H-M   'P 1'
#
loop_
_entity.id
_entity.type
_entity.pdbx_description
1 polymer ?
#
loop_
_entity_poly.entity_id
_entity_poly.type
_entity_poly.pdbx_seq_one_letter_code
_entity_poly.pdbx_strand_id
1 'polypeptide(L)'
;MLSKNPPCDSCRQRRVRCDGLLPCDSCQRSRLACRREYVRKQRGPKYGSGKRIEALRAAQLRFNQDENSAGQPEEDFLSPGNLPQLMRRCVDVFLHQMYPIMPLIRPSTLVEWLNRPTEPHEQTMLFALCALVTAFMCGRSESIIGCGEWAMVARRFIEKSHSVRSEYNFIEDSTPLTLLASFFVAVTHFELHDARQSWFYLREAITLAQVLGLHTNDFYRDMDYVSALYCRRIYNILFVTERSLAVARHKPVLLPRPLLLPAPGPNDQVEGLEEQPEIDLGFRLLVHVYSQIDVNFLDFWSETGAIGSTHSTWDPFCSELLPDCGAIPDTQKADILVTQHWLDLMLWRAALQQGLLTNKAGSRSRTFSYPEEIALSLLQTLTSISKESVEVHGLGIVRLTTYSYIGLS
;
A
#
# COMPACT_ATOMS: atom_id res chain seq x y z
N MET A 1 -36.70 -53.70 -4.99
CA MET A 1 -36.56 -52.61 -4.00
C MET A 1 -37.61 -51.56 -4.33
N LEU A 2 -38.63 -51.39 -3.47
CA LEU A 2 -39.78 -50.49 -3.71
C LEU A 2 -39.31 -49.04 -3.83
N SER A 3 -39.72 -48.35 -4.90
CA SER A 3 -39.49 -46.93 -5.09
C SER A 3 -40.11 -46.14 -3.93
N LYS A 4 -39.30 -45.36 -3.21
CA LYS A 4 -39.77 -44.49 -2.12
C LYS A 4 -40.57 -43.34 -2.71
N ASN A 5 -41.86 -43.56 -2.97
CA ASN A 5 -42.77 -42.49 -3.33
C ASN A 5 -42.89 -41.51 -2.15
N PRO A 6 -42.86 -40.19 -2.41
CA PRO A 6 -43.01 -39.20 -1.36
C PRO A 6 -44.38 -39.35 -0.66
N PRO A 7 -44.45 -39.01 0.64
CA PRO A 7 -45.71 -39.06 1.38
C PRO A 7 -46.73 -38.13 0.72
N CYS A 8 -48.00 -38.55 0.70
CA CYS A 8 -49.08 -37.72 0.19
C CYS A 8 -49.29 -36.45 1.03
N ASP A 9 -49.98 -35.47 0.48
CA ASP A 9 -50.11 -34.13 1.08
C ASP A 9 -50.78 -34.19 2.46
N SER A 10 -51.86 -34.96 2.57
CA SER A 10 -52.61 -35.17 3.83
C SER A 10 -51.76 -35.85 4.91
N CYS A 11 -51.01 -36.91 4.56
CA CYS A 11 -50.12 -37.57 5.53
C CYS A 11 -48.95 -36.66 5.93
N ARG A 12 -48.44 -35.86 4.99
CA ARG A 12 -47.35 -34.92 5.27
C ARG A 12 -47.79 -33.77 6.17
N GLN A 13 -48.97 -33.18 5.93
CA GLN A 13 -49.51 -32.10 6.76
C GLN A 13 -49.77 -32.58 8.18
N ARG A 14 -50.25 -33.82 8.33
CA ARG A 14 -50.48 -34.48 9.62
C ARG A 14 -49.21 -35.08 10.25
N ARG A 15 -48.08 -35.09 9.53
CA ARG A 15 -46.81 -35.69 9.95
C ARG A 15 -46.91 -37.16 10.36
N VAL A 16 -47.74 -37.94 9.67
CA VAL A 16 -47.93 -39.39 9.88
C VAL A 16 -47.29 -40.21 8.76
N ARG A 17 -47.00 -41.49 9.04
CA ARG A 17 -46.37 -42.38 8.06
C ARG A 17 -47.32 -42.65 6.87
N CYS A 18 -46.79 -42.48 5.66
CA CYS A 18 -47.47 -42.81 4.41
C CYS A 18 -46.82 -44.06 3.81
N ASP A 19 -47.63 -45.01 3.37
CA ASP A 19 -47.20 -46.23 2.69
C ASP A 19 -46.80 -46.01 1.22
N GLY A 20 -47.14 -44.85 0.64
CA GLY A 20 -46.83 -44.51 -0.75
C GLY A 20 -47.86 -44.97 -1.78
N LEU A 21 -48.96 -45.63 -1.38
CA LEU A 21 -50.05 -46.04 -2.26
C LEU A 21 -51.00 -44.87 -2.59
N LEU A 22 -51.89 -45.01 -3.58
CA LEU A 22 -52.90 -44.01 -3.93
C LEU A 22 -54.29 -44.66 -4.12
N PRO A 23 -55.24 -44.49 -3.16
CA PRO A 23 -55.10 -43.81 -1.88
C PRO A 23 -54.20 -44.59 -0.89
N CYS A 24 -53.57 -43.90 0.07
CA CYS A 24 -52.77 -44.54 1.12
C CYS A 24 -53.62 -45.01 2.31
N ASP A 25 -53.19 -46.05 3.02
CA ASP A 25 -53.92 -46.66 4.14
C ASP A 25 -54.26 -45.65 5.24
N SER A 26 -53.32 -44.75 5.54
CA SER A 26 -53.50 -43.72 6.57
C SER A 26 -54.61 -42.72 6.19
N CYS A 27 -54.70 -42.35 4.91
CA CYS A 27 -55.77 -41.47 4.43
C CYS A 27 -57.11 -42.22 4.33
N GLN A 28 -57.09 -43.49 3.92
CA GLN A 28 -58.30 -44.29 3.81
C GLN A 28 -58.96 -44.54 5.18
N ARG A 29 -58.17 -44.93 6.20
CA ARG A 29 -58.67 -45.09 7.58
C ARG A 29 -59.18 -43.79 8.19
N SER A 30 -58.57 -42.67 7.83
CA SER A 30 -58.98 -41.35 8.32
C SER A 30 -60.09 -40.70 7.47
N ARG A 31 -60.57 -41.37 6.41
CA ARG A 31 -61.53 -40.85 5.41
C ARG A 31 -61.13 -39.48 4.83
N LEU A 32 -59.85 -39.28 4.56
CA LEU A 32 -59.32 -38.04 3.99
C LEU A 32 -58.98 -38.22 2.51
N ALA A 33 -59.14 -37.16 1.73
CA ALA A 33 -58.70 -37.13 0.34
C ALA A 33 -57.18 -37.30 0.26
N CYS A 34 -56.72 -38.31 -0.49
CA CYS A 34 -55.31 -38.60 -0.68
C CYS A 34 -54.83 -37.99 -2.00
N ARG A 35 -54.06 -36.89 -1.93
CA ARG A 35 -53.52 -36.17 -3.10
C ARG A 35 -52.00 -35.99 -3.00
N ARG A 36 -51.34 -35.78 -4.15
CA ARG A 36 -49.88 -35.58 -4.29
C ARG A 36 -49.60 -34.40 -5.22
N GLU A 37 -50.18 -33.25 -4.90
CA GLU A 37 -50.08 -32.02 -5.69
C GLU A 37 -48.92 -31.12 -5.23
N TYR A 38 -48.35 -31.34 -4.04
CA TYR A 38 -47.25 -30.51 -3.56
C TYR A 38 -45.93 -30.78 -4.31
N VAL A 39 -45.45 -29.78 -5.04
CA VAL A 39 -44.09 -29.74 -5.61
C VAL A 39 -43.11 -29.10 -4.61
N ARG A 40 -42.04 -29.80 -4.24
CA ARG A 40 -40.97 -29.22 -3.39
C ARG A 40 -40.25 -28.11 -4.14
N LYS A 41 -40.28 -26.87 -3.62
CA LYS A 41 -39.36 -25.81 -4.04
C LYS A 41 -37.92 -26.26 -3.77
N GLN A 42 -37.06 -26.21 -4.78
CA GLN A 42 -35.64 -26.50 -4.60
C GLN A 42 -35.06 -25.49 -3.60
N ARG A 43 -34.39 -25.98 -2.54
CA ARG A 43 -33.58 -25.12 -1.67
C ARG A 43 -32.32 -24.75 -2.45
N GLY A 44 -31.94 -23.46 -2.44
CA GLY A 44 -30.71 -22.99 -3.07
C GLY A 44 -29.47 -23.78 -2.62
N PRO A 45 -28.38 -23.73 -3.40
CA PRO A 45 -27.23 -24.61 -3.21
C PRO A 45 -26.64 -24.43 -1.81
N LYS A 46 -26.67 -25.51 -1.01
CA LYS A 46 -25.96 -25.56 0.26
C LYS A 46 -24.46 -25.50 -0.02
N TYR A 47 -23.77 -24.51 0.56
CA TYR A 47 -22.31 -24.39 0.53
C TYR A 47 -21.69 -25.61 1.21
N GLY A 48 -21.31 -26.62 0.42
CA GLY A 48 -20.81 -27.90 0.91
C GLY A 48 -19.29 -27.93 1.00
N SER A 49 -18.77 -28.57 2.05
CA SER A 49 -17.36 -28.86 2.34
C SER A 49 -16.53 -29.46 1.19
N GLY A 50 -17.17 -29.91 0.10
CA GLY A 50 -16.52 -30.46 -1.08
C GLY A 50 -15.58 -29.46 -1.77
N LYS A 51 -16.00 -28.20 -1.96
CA LYS A 51 -15.14 -27.17 -2.58
C LYS A 51 -13.86 -26.90 -1.77
N ARG A 52 -13.93 -27.03 -0.44
CA ARG A 52 -12.79 -26.84 0.45
C ARG A 52 -11.82 -28.04 0.39
N ILE A 53 -12.34 -29.26 0.27
CA ILE A 53 -11.52 -30.46 0.08
C ILE A 53 -10.89 -30.48 -1.31
N GLU A 54 -11.62 -30.07 -2.35
CA GLU A 54 -11.07 -29.90 -3.71
C GLU A 54 -9.95 -28.86 -3.72
N ALA A 55 -10.13 -27.73 -3.02
CA ALA A 55 -9.10 -26.69 -2.90
C ALA A 55 -7.87 -27.19 -2.13
N LEU A 56 -8.05 -27.97 -1.06
CA LEU A 56 -6.94 -28.56 -0.30
C LEU A 56 -6.19 -29.62 -1.12
N ARG A 57 -6.90 -30.45 -1.90
CA ARG A 57 -6.28 -31.42 -2.82
C ARG A 57 -5.53 -30.74 -3.95
N ALA A 58 -6.08 -29.65 -4.51
CA ALA A 58 -5.40 -28.83 -5.51
C ALA A 58 -4.15 -28.15 -4.94
N ALA A 59 -4.18 -27.72 -3.67
CA ALA A 59 -3.00 -27.17 -2.98
C ALA A 59 -1.92 -28.24 -2.73
N GLN A 60 -2.31 -29.45 -2.34
CA GLN A 60 -1.37 -30.58 -2.18
C GLN A 60 -0.77 -31.06 -3.50
N LEU A 61 -1.53 -31.03 -4.60
CA LEU A 61 -1.02 -31.37 -5.93
C LEU A 61 0.00 -30.34 -6.44
N ARG A 62 -0.15 -29.06 -6.11
CA ARG A 62 0.88 -28.03 -6.39
C ARG A 62 2.15 -28.27 -5.58
N PHE A 63 2.00 -28.53 -4.27
CA PHE A 63 3.12 -28.84 -3.39
C PHE A 63 3.93 -30.08 -3.85
N ASN A 64 3.25 -31.13 -4.32
CA ASN A 64 3.89 -32.34 -4.84
C ASN A 64 4.44 -32.19 -6.27
N GLN A 65 4.02 -31.18 -7.03
CA GLN A 65 4.62 -30.82 -8.32
C GLN A 65 5.93 -30.06 -8.09
N ASP A 66 6.00 -29.19 -7.08
CA ASP A 66 7.24 -28.51 -6.68
C ASP A 66 8.32 -29.49 -6.18
N GLU A 67 7.95 -30.59 -5.50
CA GLU A 67 8.94 -31.62 -5.09
C GLU A 67 9.43 -32.53 -6.24
N ASN A 68 8.63 -32.76 -7.29
CA ASN A 68 8.99 -33.64 -8.41
C ASN A 68 9.61 -32.90 -9.62
N SER A 69 9.66 -31.56 -9.59
CA SER A 69 10.36 -30.73 -10.56
C SER A 69 11.81 -30.41 -10.16
N ALA A 70 12.34 -31.05 -9.10
CA ALA A 70 13.75 -31.03 -8.72
C ALA A 70 14.64 -31.70 -9.79
N GLY A 71 14.89 -31.00 -10.90
CA GLY A 71 15.68 -31.48 -12.03
C GLY A 71 16.22 -30.41 -12.96
N GLN A 72 16.03 -29.12 -12.65
CA GLN A 72 16.80 -28.02 -13.24
C GLN A 72 17.39 -27.22 -12.07
N PRO A 73 18.66 -26.79 -12.12
CA PRO A 73 19.18 -25.90 -11.08
C PRO A 73 18.40 -24.59 -11.19
N GLU A 74 17.53 -24.31 -10.22
CA GLU A 74 17.09 -22.92 -9.99
C GLU A 74 18.39 -22.11 -9.85
N GLU A 75 18.64 -21.18 -10.76
CA GLU A 75 19.74 -20.23 -10.58
C GLU A 75 19.46 -19.46 -9.29
N ASP A 76 20.23 -19.73 -8.24
CA ASP A 76 20.16 -18.91 -7.03
C ASP A 76 20.65 -17.50 -7.40
N PHE A 77 19.70 -16.62 -7.72
CA PHE A 77 19.94 -15.22 -8.08
C PHE A 77 20.69 -14.45 -6.99
N LEU A 78 20.67 -14.95 -5.75
CA LEU A 78 21.34 -14.37 -4.59
C LEU A 78 22.57 -15.16 -4.16
N SER A 79 23.03 -16.08 -5.03
CA SER A 79 24.32 -16.74 -4.88
C SER A 79 25.44 -15.70 -4.79
N PRO A 80 26.54 -15.99 -4.07
CA PRO A 80 27.64 -15.03 -3.88
C PRO A 80 28.22 -14.46 -5.19
N GLY A 81 28.11 -15.21 -6.29
CA GLY A 81 28.59 -14.79 -7.61
C GLY A 81 27.68 -13.80 -8.34
N ASN A 82 26.35 -13.89 -8.16
CA ASN A 82 25.33 -13.09 -8.85
C ASN A 82 24.83 -11.88 -8.03
N LEU A 83 24.97 -11.97 -6.70
CA LEU A 83 24.49 -10.96 -5.77
C LEU A 83 25.06 -9.55 -6.05
N PRO A 84 26.37 -9.35 -6.30
CA PRO A 84 26.91 -8.01 -6.53
C PRO A 84 26.38 -7.35 -7.81
N GLN A 85 26.19 -8.11 -8.90
CA GLN A 85 25.64 -7.56 -10.14
C GLN A 85 24.15 -7.22 -9.99
N LEU A 86 23.39 -8.05 -9.26
CA LEU A 86 21.99 -7.76 -8.96
C LEU A 86 21.85 -6.50 -8.09
N MET A 87 22.68 -6.35 -7.06
CA MET A 87 22.70 -5.14 -6.22
C MET A 87 23.05 -3.89 -7.03
N ARG A 88 24.06 -3.96 -7.91
CA ARG A 88 24.41 -2.85 -8.80
C ARG A 88 23.23 -2.44 -9.69
N ARG A 89 22.56 -3.41 -10.31
CA ARG A 89 21.34 -3.15 -11.10
C ARG A 89 20.23 -2.54 -10.27
N CYS A 90 20.03 -2.98 -9.03
CA CYS A 90 19.02 -2.40 -8.14
C CYS A 90 19.32 -0.93 -7.84
N VAL A 91 20.58 -0.59 -7.55
CA VAL A 91 21.01 0.81 -7.34
C VAL A 91 20.82 1.62 -8.61
N ASP A 92 21.19 1.10 -9.78
CA ASP A 92 21.00 1.79 -11.05
C ASP A 92 19.51 2.10 -11.29
N VAL A 93 18.64 1.12 -11.10
CA VAL A 93 17.18 1.31 -11.23
C VAL A 93 16.64 2.31 -10.20
N PHE A 94 17.08 2.22 -8.95
CA PHE A 94 16.70 3.17 -7.91
C PHE A 94 17.04 4.60 -8.32
N LEU A 95 18.29 4.85 -8.73
CA LEU A 95 18.78 6.17 -9.12
C LEU A 95 18.05 6.74 -10.34
N HIS A 96 17.70 5.90 -11.32
CA HIS A 96 17.03 6.37 -12.53
C HIS A 96 15.51 6.53 -12.39
N GLN A 97 14.84 5.65 -11.64
CA GLN A 97 13.38 5.56 -11.64
C GLN A 97 12.72 5.99 -10.33
N MET A 98 13.37 5.78 -9.18
CA MET A 98 12.77 6.02 -7.87
C MET A 98 13.31 7.28 -7.19
N TYR A 99 14.57 7.61 -7.43
CA TYR A 99 15.26 8.74 -6.82
C TYR A 99 14.55 10.10 -7.03
N PRO A 100 13.98 10.42 -8.21
CA PRO A 100 13.24 11.68 -8.36
C PRO A 100 12.10 11.83 -7.35
N ILE A 101 11.45 10.75 -6.93
CA ILE A 101 10.33 10.78 -5.98
C ILE A 101 10.83 10.61 -4.53
N MET A 102 11.95 9.89 -4.36
CA MET A 102 12.48 9.47 -3.07
C MET A 102 13.98 9.83 -2.91
N PRO A 103 14.36 11.12 -2.93
CA PRO A 103 15.76 11.55 -2.88
C PRO A 103 16.30 11.58 -1.44
N LEU A 104 16.46 10.40 -0.85
CA LEU A 104 16.73 10.21 0.59
C LEU A 104 18.20 10.00 0.97
N ILE A 105 19.06 9.76 -0.03
CA ILE A 105 20.49 9.47 0.18
C ILE A 105 21.30 10.05 -0.98
N ARG A 106 22.57 10.43 -0.77
CA ARG A 106 23.41 10.90 -1.88
C ARG A 106 23.64 9.79 -2.90
N PRO A 107 23.44 10.05 -4.21
CA PRO A 107 23.73 9.08 -5.27
C PRO A 107 25.16 8.53 -5.23
N SER A 108 26.15 9.40 -5.04
CA SER A 108 27.56 9.01 -4.95
C SER A 108 27.83 8.00 -3.84
N THR A 109 27.19 8.15 -2.67
CA THR A 109 27.32 7.25 -1.54
C THR A 109 26.85 5.83 -1.88
N LEU A 110 25.74 5.69 -2.61
CA LEU A 110 25.26 4.38 -3.06
C LEU A 110 26.24 3.72 -4.03
N VAL A 111 26.79 4.50 -4.97
CA VAL A 111 27.77 4.00 -5.96
C VAL A 111 29.09 3.62 -5.27
N GLU A 112 29.53 4.40 -4.29
CA GLU A 112 30.75 4.12 -3.52
C GLU A 112 30.64 2.76 -2.81
N TRP A 113 29.53 2.50 -2.11
CA TRP A 113 29.29 1.24 -1.39
C TRP A 113 29.29 0.00 -2.27
N LEU A 114 29.01 0.12 -3.57
CA LEU A 114 29.10 -0.99 -4.51
C LEU A 114 30.55 -1.34 -4.90
N ASN A 115 31.51 -0.47 -4.57
CA ASN A 115 32.91 -0.58 -4.99
C ASN A 115 33.89 -0.73 -3.80
N ARG A 116 33.40 -0.73 -2.56
CA ARG A 116 34.21 -0.95 -1.35
C ARG A 116 33.51 -1.90 -0.37
N PRO A 117 34.25 -2.48 0.60
CA PRO A 117 33.63 -3.13 1.75
C PRO A 117 32.70 -2.15 2.49
N THR A 118 31.51 -2.63 2.85
CA THR A 118 30.49 -1.86 3.57
C THR A 118 30.46 -2.23 5.04
N GLU A 119 30.13 -1.26 5.88
CA GLU A 119 29.82 -1.49 7.29
C GLU A 119 28.45 -2.20 7.42
N PRO A 120 28.18 -2.92 8.54
CA PRO A 120 26.94 -3.69 8.69
C PRO A 120 25.65 -2.88 8.49
N HIS A 121 25.62 -1.62 8.94
CA HIS A 121 24.46 -0.74 8.77
C HIS A 121 24.29 -0.23 7.33
N GLU A 122 25.40 0.00 6.60
CA GLU A 122 25.39 0.33 5.17
C GLU A 122 24.84 -0.86 4.37
N GLN A 123 25.33 -2.08 4.66
CA GLN A 123 24.90 -3.30 4.01
C GLN A 123 23.43 -3.65 4.31
N THR A 124 23.00 -3.48 5.57
CA THR A 124 21.60 -3.66 5.98
C THR A 124 20.66 -2.78 5.14
N MET A 125 21.02 -1.50 4.98
CA MET A 125 20.25 -0.53 4.22
C MET A 125 20.27 -0.86 2.72
N LEU A 126 21.43 -1.21 2.15
CA LEU A 126 21.57 -1.55 0.74
C LEU A 126 20.73 -2.78 0.36
N PHE A 127 20.66 -3.81 1.20
CA PHE A 127 19.75 -4.94 0.99
C PHE A 127 18.29 -4.53 1.06
N ALA A 128 17.90 -3.65 1.98
CA ALA A 128 16.53 -3.14 2.06
C ALA A 128 16.15 -2.31 0.82
N LEU A 129 17.07 -1.51 0.28
CA LEU A 129 16.89 -0.80 -0.98
C LEU A 129 16.73 -1.76 -2.16
N CYS A 130 17.54 -2.83 -2.23
CA CYS A 130 17.39 -3.87 -3.25
C CYS A 130 16.03 -4.59 -3.13
N ALA A 131 15.56 -4.83 -1.90
CA ALA A 131 14.24 -5.40 -1.66
C ALA A 131 13.11 -4.51 -2.21
N LEU A 132 13.21 -3.19 -1.97
CA LEU A 132 12.25 -2.22 -2.48
C LEU A 132 12.21 -2.22 -4.01
N VAL A 133 13.38 -2.11 -4.65
CA VAL A 133 13.48 -2.07 -6.12
C VAL A 133 12.95 -3.37 -6.73
N THR A 134 13.30 -4.52 -6.18
CA THR A 134 12.82 -5.80 -6.70
C THR A 134 11.31 -5.99 -6.51
N ALA A 135 10.75 -5.56 -5.37
CA ALA A 135 9.30 -5.57 -5.17
C ALA A 135 8.58 -4.63 -6.14
N PHE A 136 9.17 -3.47 -6.45
CA PHE A 136 8.64 -2.53 -7.43
C PHE A 136 8.59 -3.14 -8.85
N MET A 137 9.60 -3.92 -9.23
CA MET A 137 9.64 -4.63 -10.52
C MET A 137 8.63 -5.77 -10.64
N CYS A 138 8.07 -6.26 -9.51
CA CYS A 138 7.13 -7.35 -9.49
C CYS A 138 5.86 -7.03 -10.31
N GLY A 139 5.60 -7.85 -11.33
CA GLY A 139 4.45 -7.66 -12.24
C GLY A 139 4.63 -6.52 -13.25
N ARG A 140 5.80 -5.89 -13.31
CA ARG A 140 6.13 -4.79 -14.25
C ARG A 140 7.24 -5.11 -15.23
N SER A 141 8.03 -6.15 -14.94
CA SER A 141 9.13 -6.59 -15.80
C SER A 141 9.12 -8.11 -15.97
N GLU A 142 9.12 -8.55 -17.22
CA GLU A 142 9.35 -9.95 -17.61
C GLU A 142 10.83 -10.25 -17.90
N SER A 143 11.74 -9.30 -17.64
CA SER A 143 13.19 -9.50 -17.87
C SER A 143 13.75 -10.65 -17.03
N ILE A 144 14.94 -11.16 -17.41
CA ILE A 144 15.89 -12.16 -16.81
C ILE A 144 15.37 -13.15 -15.73
N ILE A 145 14.61 -12.69 -14.75
CA ILE A 145 14.10 -13.42 -13.57
C ILE A 145 12.60 -13.76 -13.75
N GLY A 146 11.96 -13.42 -14.88
CA GLY A 146 10.55 -13.75 -15.13
C GLY A 146 9.54 -13.05 -14.19
N CYS A 147 8.24 -13.19 -14.47
CA CYS A 147 7.19 -12.56 -13.69
C CYS A 147 6.83 -13.42 -12.45
N GLY A 148 6.89 -12.85 -11.24
CA GLY A 148 6.52 -13.50 -9.98
C GLY A 148 7.71 -13.89 -9.09
N GLU A 149 8.88 -14.15 -9.66
CA GLU A 149 10.10 -14.43 -8.90
C GLU A 149 10.63 -13.18 -8.20
N TRP A 150 10.38 -11.98 -8.74
CA TRP A 150 10.73 -10.70 -8.11
C TRP A 150 10.18 -10.53 -6.70
N ALA A 151 8.96 -11.01 -6.42
CA ALA A 151 8.41 -10.97 -5.07
C ALA A 151 9.17 -11.89 -4.10
N MET A 152 9.61 -13.05 -4.58
CA MET A 152 10.45 -13.96 -3.81
C MET A 152 11.83 -13.33 -3.55
N VAL A 153 12.47 -12.79 -4.60
CA VAL A 153 13.77 -12.10 -4.51
C VAL A 153 13.71 -10.93 -3.52
N ALA A 154 12.63 -10.14 -3.53
CA ALA A 154 12.42 -9.07 -2.57
C ALA A 154 12.38 -9.57 -1.12
N ARG A 155 11.64 -10.67 -0.85
CA ARG A 155 11.59 -11.29 0.48
C ARG A 155 12.97 -11.80 0.92
N ARG A 156 13.74 -12.39 0.01
CA ARG A 156 15.11 -12.85 0.29
C ARG A 156 16.08 -11.70 0.58
N PHE A 157 15.92 -10.55 -0.07
CA PHE A 157 16.67 -9.34 0.29
C PHE A 157 16.29 -8.81 1.67
N ILE A 158 15.00 -8.86 2.06
CA ILE A 158 14.58 -8.56 3.44
C ILE A 158 15.25 -9.51 4.43
N GLU A 159 15.27 -10.83 4.15
CA GLU A 159 15.94 -11.83 4.99
C GLU A 159 17.44 -11.53 5.16
N LYS A 160 18.16 -11.20 4.07
CA LYS A 160 19.57 -10.79 4.14
C LYS A 160 19.75 -9.50 4.96
N SER A 161 18.90 -8.49 4.77
CA SER A 161 18.93 -7.26 5.56
C SER A 161 18.77 -7.54 7.05
N HIS A 162 17.80 -8.39 7.43
CA HIS A 162 17.59 -8.78 8.82
C HIS A 162 18.71 -9.64 9.40
N SER A 163 19.32 -10.52 8.59
CA SER A 163 20.49 -11.30 9.00
C SER A 163 21.63 -10.38 9.40
N VAL A 164 22.03 -9.43 8.54
CA VAL A 164 23.11 -8.49 8.85
C VAL A 164 22.74 -7.59 10.03
N ARG A 165 21.47 -7.14 10.10
CA ARG A 165 20.98 -6.36 11.24
C ARG A 165 21.11 -7.09 12.57
N SER A 166 21.03 -8.42 12.60
CA SER A 166 21.17 -9.22 13.82
C SER A 166 22.60 -9.29 14.36
N GLU A 167 23.58 -8.83 13.58
CA GLU A 167 25.00 -8.88 13.92
C GLU A 167 25.47 -7.66 14.73
N TYR A 168 24.64 -6.62 14.87
CA TYR A 168 24.96 -5.40 15.64
C TYR A 168 23.73 -4.86 16.40
N ASN A 169 23.95 -3.95 17.35
CA ASN A 169 22.87 -3.37 18.14
C ASN A 169 22.27 -2.15 17.44
N PHE A 170 21.48 -2.38 16.40
CA PHE A 170 20.91 -1.31 15.56
C PHE A 170 20.00 -0.30 16.29
N ILE A 171 19.54 -0.63 17.50
CA ILE A 171 18.72 0.25 18.34
C ILE A 171 19.62 1.28 19.04
N GLU A 172 20.70 0.83 19.69
CA GLU A 172 21.65 1.72 20.35
C GLU A 172 22.52 2.46 19.32
N ASP A 173 22.98 1.75 18.29
CA ASP A 173 23.78 2.29 17.18
C ASP A 173 22.90 2.90 16.08
N SER A 174 21.73 3.44 16.44
CA SER A 174 20.79 3.98 15.46
C SER A 174 21.44 5.10 14.64
N THR A 175 21.25 5.04 13.32
CA THR A 175 21.71 6.05 12.37
C THR A 175 20.60 6.33 11.35
N PRO A 176 20.70 7.42 10.56
CA PRO A 176 19.77 7.62 9.46
C PRO A 176 19.68 6.41 8.50
N LEU A 177 20.74 5.61 8.39
CA LEU A 177 20.78 4.41 7.56
C LEU A 177 20.00 3.22 8.16
N THR A 178 20.07 3.01 9.48
CA THR A 178 19.27 1.95 10.13
C THR A 178 17.78 2.25 10.03
N LEU A 179 17.41 3.52 10.19
CA LEU A 179 16.06 4.03 9.94
C LEU A 179 15.63 3.80 8.48
N LEU A 180 16.44 4.20 7.51
CA LEU A 180 16.13 4.02 6.09
C LEU A 180 15.96 2.55 5.72
N ALA A 181 16.76 1.66 6.30
CA ALA A 181 16.58 0.23 6.12
C ALA A 181 15.18 -0.22 6.58
N SER A 182 14.73 0.21 7.77
CA SER A 182 13.38 -0.10 8.26
C SER A 182 12.30 0.51 7.38
N PHE A 183 12.48 1.75 6.93
CA PHE A 183 11.56 2.41 6.01
C PHE A 183 11.44 1.65 4.68
N PHE A 184 12.54 1.27 4.05
CA PHE A 184 12.50 0.52 2.79
C PHE A 184 11.90 -0.89 2.96
N VAL A 185 12.14 -1.57 4.08
CA VAL A 185 11.44 -2.82 4.41
C VAL A 185 9.93 -2.59 4.54
N ALA A 186 9.51 -1.48 5.16
CA ALA A 186 8.10 -1.13 5.30
C ALA A 186 7.40 -0.90 3.95
N VAL A 187 8.05 -0.16 3.04
CA VAL A 187 7.54 0.09 1.68
C VAL A 187 7.58 -1.20 0.85
N THR A 188 8.60 -2.04 1.00
CA THR A 188 8.66 -3.35 0.34
C THR A 188 7.47 -4.22 0.74
N HIS A 189 7.17 -4.33 2.03
CA HIS A 189 5.99 -5.06 2.50
C HIS A 189 4.67 -4.42 2.03
N PHE A 190 4.62 -3.10 1.83
CA PHE A 190 3.44 -2.46 1.23
C PHE A 190 3.23 -2.95 -0.21
N GLU A 191 4.29 -2.96 -1.02
CA GLU A 191 4.29 -3.45 -2.40
C GLU A 191 3.93 -4.92 -2.51
N LEU A 192 4.38 -5.73 -1.55
CA LEU A 192 4.06 -7.16 -1.44
C LEU A 192 2.70 -7.46 -0.80
N HIS A 193 1.90 -6.42 -0.50
CA HIS A 193 0.57 -6.51 0.12
C HIS A 193 0.54 -7.08 1.56
N ASP A 194 1.66 -7.03 2.28
CA ASP A 194 1.79 -7.47 3.67
C ASP A 194 1.46 -6.32 4.64
N ALA A 195 0.17 -5.96 4.73
CA ALA A 195 -0.28 -4.74 5.42
C ALA A 195 0.18 -4.61 6.88
N ARG A 196 0.28 -5.72 7.63
CA ARG A 196 0.71 -5.71 9.04
C ARG A 196 2.21 -5.45 9.18
N GLN A 197 3.02 -6.11 8.35
CA GLN A 197 4.47 -5.94 8.36
C GLN A 197 4.85 -4.53 7.91
N SER A 198 4.25 -4.06 6.83
CA SER A 198 4.43 -2.69 6.34
C SER A 198 4.18 -1.66 7.44
N TRP A 199 3.09 -1.82 8.20
CA TRP A 199 2.79 -0.94 9.32
C TRP A 199 3.80 -1.02 10.46
N PHE A 200 4.21 -2.24 10.84
CA PHE A 200 5.18 -2.46 11.92
C PHE A 200 6.52 -1.79 11.61
N TYR A 201 7.08 -2.02 10.42
CA TYR A 201 8.39 -1.44 10.06
C TYR A 201 8.32 0.07 9.83
N LEU A 202 7.19 0.62 9.39
CA LEU A 202 7.01 2.07 9.37
C LEU A 202 7.04 2.66 10.78
N ARG A 203 6.39 1.99 11.75
CA ARG A 203 6.44 2.39 13.16
C ARG A 203 7.85 2.28 13.75
N GLU A 204 8.58 1.23 13.41
CA GLU A 204 9.99 1.09 13.78
C GLU A 204 10.81 2.27 13.23
N ALA A 205 10.68 2.59 11.93
CA ALA A 205 11.41 3.70 11.31
C ALA A 205 11.07 5.07 11.94
N ILE A 206 9.79 5.33 12.24
CA ILE A 206 9.36 6.57 12.93
C ILE A 206 9.94 6.63 14.34
N THR A 207 9.95 5.52 15.06
CA THR A 207 10.51 5.45 16.41
C THR A 207 12.02 5.73 16.39
N LEU A 208 12.76 5.12 15.45
CA LEU A 208 14.18 5.39 15.24
C LEU A 208 14.44 6.86 14.89
N ALA A 209 13.59 7.49 14.07
CA ALA A 209 13.65 8.93 13.77
C ALA A 209 13.54 9.80 15.03
N GLN A 210 12.63 9.43 15.93
CA GLN A 210 12.40 10.15 17.18
C GLN A 210 13.55 9.95 18.16
N VAL A 211 14.06 8.73 18.30
CA VAL A 211 15.24 8.39 19.13
C VAL A 211 16.48 9.15 18.66
N LEU A 212 16.71 9.22 17.35
CA LEU A 212 17.78 10.02 16.75
C LEU A 212 17.63 11.53 16.98
N GLY A 213 16.42 12.00 17.33
CA GLY A 213 16.16 13.43 17.47
C GLY A 213 16.02 14.17 16.15
N LEU A 214 15.68 13.50 15.03
CA LEU A 214 15.49 14.16 13.71
C LEU A 214 14.45 15.30 13.75
N HIS A 215 13.53 15.26 14.70
CA HIS A 215 12.50 16.29 14.88
C HIS A 215 12.99 17.52 15.66
N THR A 216 14.23 17.51 16.16
CA THR A 216 14.80 18.56 17.01
C THR A 216 15.81 19.40 16.24
N ASN A 217 15.95 20.68 16.60
CA ASN A 217 16.98 21.54 16.01
C ASN A 217 18.40 21.15 16.45
N ASP A 218 18.55 20.53 17.63
CA ASP A 218 19.84 20.15 18.19
C ASP A 218 20.56 19.10 17.33
N PHE A 219 19.82 18.18 16.72
CA PHE A 219 20.37 17.21 15.77
C PHE A 219 21.10 17.87 14.58
N TYR A 220 20.70 19.08 14.20
CA TYR A 220 21.22 19.77 13.00
C TYR A 220 22.29 20.84 13.32
N ARG A 221 22.63 21.07 14.59
CA ARG A 221 23.41 22.26 15.02
C ARG A 221 24.77 22.38 14.33
N ASP A 222 25.47 21.26 14.14
CA ASP A 222 26.84 21.21 13.61
C ASP A 222 26.91 20.52 12.24
N MET A 223 25.78 20.42 11.55
CA MET A 223 25.65 19.69 10.30
C MET A 223 25.70 20.64 9.10
N ASP A 224 26.37 20.24 8.01
CA ASP A 224 26.34 20.99 6.76
C ASP A 224 24.93 20.99 6.13
N TYR A 225 24.66 21.96 5.26
CA TYR A 225 23.37 22.14 4.62
C TYR A 225 22.87 20.87 3.90
N VAL A 226 23.76 20.19 3.15
CA VAL A 226 23.39 19.03 2.33
C VAL A 226 23.00 17.85 3.22
N SER A 227 23.81 17.55 4.23
CA SER A 227 23.51 16.47 5.19
C SER A 227 22.23 16.76 5.98
N ALA A 228 22.02 18.02 6.40
CA ALA A 228 20.80 18.44 7.08
C ALA A 228 19.56 18.30 6.18
N LEU A 229 19.69 18.64 4.90
CA LEU A 229 18.63 18.50 3.90
C LEU A 229 18.20 17.02 3.75
N TYR A 230 19.13 16.10 3.55
CA TYR A 230 18.81 14.67 3.47
C TYR A 230 18.13 14.15 4.73
N CYS A 231 18.61 14.51 5.92
CA CYS A 231 17.99 14.10 7.18
C CYS A 231 16.55 14.66 7.32
N ARG A 232 16.30 15.89 6.88
CA ARG A 232 14.94 16.46 6.86
C ARG A 232 14.04 15.77 5.83
N ARG A 233 14.59 15.37 4.68
CA ARG A 233 13.85 14.56 3.69
C ARG A 233 13.48 13.19 4.23
N ILE A 234 14.38 12.53 4.94
CA ILE A 234 14.11 11.25 5.63
C ILE A 234 12.93 11.40 6.60
N TYR A 235 12.91 12.44 7.43
CA TYR A 235 11.76 12.70 8.29
C TYR A 235 10.48 12.96 7.47
N ASN A 236 10.57 13.78 6.42
CA ASN A 236 9.41 14.20 5.63
C ASN A 236 8.81 13.06 4.80
N ILE A 237 9.61 12.09 4.34
CA ILE A 237 9.07 10.92 3.64
C ILE A 237 8.35 9.97 4.62
N LEU A 238 8.84 9.86 5.86
CA LEU A 238 8.12 9.13 6.92
C LEU A 238 6.78 9.80 7.21
N PHE A 239 6.76 11.13 7.29
CA PHE A 239 5.53 11.92 7.41
C PHE A 239 4.56 11.60 6.25
N VAL A 240 5.00 11.75 5.00
CA VAL A 240 4.19 11.50 3.81
C VAL A 240 3.60 10.08 3.82
N THR A 241 4.45 9.08 4.08
CA THR A 241 4.06 7.66 4.09
C THR A 241 3.11 7.32 5.24
N GLU A 242 3.30 7.94 6.41
CA GLU A 242 2.39 7.78 7.55
C GLU A 242 1.00 8.36 7.22
N ARG A 243 0.93 9.55 6.61
CA ARG A 243 -0.35 10.17 6.25
C ARG A 243 -1.10 9.34 5.23
N SER A 244 -0.41 8.87 4.20
CA SER A 244 -1.03 8.06 3.15
C SER A 244 -1.68 6.80 3.74
N LEU A 245 -1.00 6.13 4.67
CA LEU A 245 -1.56 4.98 5.39
C LEU A 245 -2.67 5.37 6.38
N ALA A 246 -2.57 6.53 7.04
CA ALA A 246 -3.61 7.01 7.94
C ALA A 246 -4.92 7.23 7.19
N VAL A 247 -4.88 7.88 6.04
CA VAL A 247 -6.06 8.10 5.17
C VAL A 247 -6.54 6.79 4.56
N ALA A 248 -5.65 5.99 3.97
CA ALA A 248 -6.05 4.79 3.24
C ALA A 248 -6.50 3.63 4.13
N ARG A 249 -6.01 3.56 5.38
CA ARG A 249 -6.21 2.40 6.28
C ARG A 249 -6.64 2.76 7.70
N HIS A 250 -7.08 4.01 7.94
CA HIS A 250 -7.53 4.50 9.24
C HIS A 250 -6.51 4.21 10.37
N LYS A 251 -5.23 4.43 10.08
CA LYS A 251 -4.14 4.25 11.05
C LYS A 251 -3.90 5.53 11.85
N PRO A 252 -3.57 5.43 13.15
CA PRO A 252 -3.20 6.60 13.94
C PRO A 252 -1.88 7.20 13.43
N VAL A 253 -1.61 8.46 13.72
CA VAL A 253 -0.36 9.15 13.35
C VAL A 253 0.48 9.49 14.58
N LEU A 254 1.79 9.59 14.40
CA LEU A 254 2.78 9.95 15.44
C LEU A 254 3.57 11.20 15.07
N LEU A 255 3.79 11.44 13.79
CA LEU A 255 4.39 12.70 13.34
C LEU A 255 3.23 13.69 13.23
N PRO A 256 3.26 14.90 13.82
CA PRO A 256 2.13 15.83 13.73
C PRO A 256 2.23 16.79 12.53
N ARG A 257 3.46 17.14 12.12
CA ARG A 257 3.75 18.11 11.04
C ARG A 257 5.04 17.73 10.32
N PRO A 258 5.22 18.16 9.04
CA PRO A 258 6.48 17.98 8.36
C PRO A 258 7.53 18.95 8.93
N LEU A 259 8.81 18.65 8.70
CA LEU A 259 9.89 19.59 8.93
C LEU A 259 9.98 20.58 7.77
N LEU A 260 10.28 21.84 8.13
CA LEU A 260 10.64 22.84 7.15
C LEU A 260 11.93 22.42 6.44
N LEU A 261 11.90 22.48 5.11
CA LEU A 261 13.09 22.35 4.27
C LEU A 261 13.57 23.79 3.99
N PRO A 262 14.67 24.26 4.60
CA PRO A 262 15.16 25.61 4.35
C PRO A 262 15.61 25.76 2.89
N ALA A 263 15.54 26.99 2.36
CA ALA A 263 16.25 27.34 1.15
C ALA A 263 17.73 27.57 1.49
N PRO A 264 18.67 27.37 0.54
CA PRO A 264 20.08 27.67 0.78
C PRO A 264 20.27 29.13 1.17
N GLY A 265 20.92 29.37 2.30
CA GLY A 265 21.36 30.70 2.72
C GLY A 265 22.59 31.17 1.92
N PRO A 266 22.94 32.46 2.00
CA PRO A 266 24.07 33.02 1.25
C PRO A 266 25.45 32.44 1.64
N ASN A 267 25.55 31.81 2.82
CA ASN A 267 26.78 31.17 3.31
C ASN A 267 26.73 29.63 3.23
N ASP A 268 25.62 29.06 2.76
CA ASP A 268 25.48 27.60 2.69
C ASP A 268 26.25 27.06 1.48
N GLN A 269 27.15 26.12 1.73
CA GLN A 269 27.88 25.43 0.66
C GLN A 269 26.95 24.40 0.01
N VAL A 270 26.47 24.69 -1.20
CA VAL A 270 25.65 23.77 -2.01
C VAL A 270 26.52 22.82 -2.84
N GLU A 271 27.85 22.92 -2.74
CA GLU A 271 28.86 22.17 -3.54
C GLU A 271 28.84 20.63 -3.36
N GLY A 272 27.90 20.07 -2.59
CA GLY A 272 27.66 18.63 -2.45
C GLY A 272 26.28 18.15 -2.88
N LEU A 273 25.42 19.02 -3.43
CA LEU A 273 24.10 18.63 -3.93
C LEU A 273 24.25 18.07 -5.36
N GLU A 274 24.08 16.76 -5.52
CA GLU A 274 24.34 16.04 -6.79
C GLU A 274 23.16 16.05 -7.76
N GLU A 275 21.98 16.44 -7.27
CA GLU A 275 20.72 16.32 -7.99
C GLU A 275 20.27 17.65 -8.59
N GLN A 276 19.39 17.57 -9.58
CA GLN A 276 18.84 18.75 -10.22
C GLN A 276 17.83 19.46 -9.29
N PRO A 277 17.74 20.81 -9.29
CA PRO A 277 16.85 21.57 -8.41
C PRO A 277 15.38 21.15 -8.47
N GLU A 278 14.95 20.63 -9.62
CA GLU A 278 13.59 20.18 -9.87
C GLU A 278 13.20 18.98 -9.00
N ILE A 279 14.17 18.12 -8.66
CA ILE A 279 13.95 16.96 -7.78
C ILE A 279 13.56 17.44 -6.37
N ASP A 280 14.29 18.42 -5.84
CA ASP A 280 13.97 19.03 -4.55
C ASP A 280 12.61 19.73 -4.56
N LEU A 281 12.30 20.45 -5.65
CA LEU A 281 11.00 21.10 -5.83
C LEU A 281 9.85 20.09 -5.81
N GLY A 282 9.95 19.01 -6.58
CA GLY A 282 8.91 17.98 -6.62
C GLY A 282 8.71 17.30 -5.26
N PHE A 283 9.80 17.01 -4.53
CA PHE A 283 9.71 16.46 -3.17
C PHE A 283 9.00 17.43 -2.20
N ARG A 284 9.34 18.73 -2.25
CA ARG A 284 8.67 19.76 -1.43
C ARG A 284 7.18 19.85 -1.72
N LEU A 285 6.80 19.80 -3.00
CA LEU A 285 5.40 19.81 -3.42
C LEU A 285 4.65 18.58 -2.88
N LEU A 286 5.23 17.38 -2.97
CA LEU A 286 4.64 16.18 -2.41
C LEU A 286 4.41 16.28 -0.89
N VAL A 287 5.40 16.80 -0.16
CA VAL A 287 5.28 17.03 1.28
C VAL A 287 4.17 18.05 1.58
N HIS A 288 4.08 19.12 0.78
CA HIS A 288 3.04 20.13 0.92
C HIS A 288 1.63 19.54 0.68
N VAL A 289 1.44 18.73 -0.36
CA VAL A 289 0.18 18.01 -0.65
C VAL A 289 -0.29 17.24 0.59
N TYR A 290 0.57 16.43 1.20
CA TYR A 290 0.23 15.69 2.41
C TYR A 290 0.15 16.54 3.68
N SER A 291 0.75 17.73 3.72
CA SER A 291 0.67 18.64 4.87
C SER A 291 -0.69 19.29 5.05
N GLN A 292 -1.51 19.31 3.98
CA GLN A 292 -2.89 19.78 4.04
C GLN A 292 -3.80 18.85 4.85
N ILE A 293 -3.34 17.62 5.14
CA ILE A 293 -4.04 16.64 5.96
C ILE A 293 -3.57 16.78 7.41
N ASP A 294 -4.32 17.57 8.19
CA ASP A 294 -4.00 17.77 9.59
C ASP A 294 -4.45 16.59 10.48
N VAL A 295 -3.94 16.58 11.72
CA VAL A 295 -4.26 15.53 12.69
C VAL A 295 -5.76 15.51 13.04
N ASN A 296 -6.42 16.68 13.03
CA ASN A 296 -7.85 16.79 13.35
C ASN A 296 -8.71 16.08 12.29
N PHE A 297 -8.37 16.26 11.01
CA PHE A 297 -9.00 15.54 9.90
C PHE A 297 -8.79 14.03 10.07
N LEU A 298 -7.57 13.60 10.42
CA LEU A 298 -7.26 12.17 10.54
C LEU A 298 -7.97 11.52 11.73
N ASP A 299 -8.09 12.22 12.85
CA ASP A 299 -8.87 11.75 14.01
C ASP A 299 -10.33 11.55 13.60
N PHE A 300 -10.97 12.57 12.99
CA PHE A 300 -12.31 12.46 12.41
C PHE A 300 -12.42 11.29 11.42
N TRP A 301 -11.49 11.20 10.47
CA TRP A 301 -11.52 10.19 9.41
C TRP A 301 -11.37 8.77 9.94
N SER A 302 -10.60 8.59 11.02
CA SER A 302 -10.43 7.30 11.69
C SER A 302 -11.70 6.87 12.43
N GLU A 303 -12.41 7.82 13.03
CA GLU A 303 -13.64 7.58 13.78
C GLU A 303 -14.81 7.12 12.91
N THR A 304 -14.92 7.61 11.67
CA THR A 304 -15.96 7.19 10.73
C THR A 304 -15.89 5.69 10.38
N GLY A 305 -14.77 5.03 10.66
CA GLY A 305 -14.59 3.58 10.54
C GLY A 305 -15.01 2.78 11.79
N ALA A 306 -15.30 3.44 12.91
CA ALA A 306 -15.66 2.81 14.19
C ALA A 306 -17.16 2.93 14.47
N ILE A 307 -17.79 1.82 14.88
CA ILE A 307 -19.22 1.80 15.22
C ILE A 307 -19.42 2.51 16.57
N GLY A 308 -19.94 3.74 16.55
CA GLY A 308 -20.51 4.41 17.73
C GLY A 308 -19.73 5.56 18.34
N SER A 309 -18.93 6.33 17.58
CA SER A 309 -18.29 7.54 18.12
C SER A 309 -19.16 8.79 18.03
N THR A 310 -18.94 9.70 18.99
CA THR A 310 -19.54 11.03 19.12
C THR A 310 -19.04 11.97 18.03
N HIS A 311 -19.93 12.77 17.45
CA HIS A 311 -19.70 13.73 16.37
C HIS A 311 -18.49 14.67 16.59
N SER A 312 -17.27 14.26 16.25
CA SER A 312 -16.19 15.20 16.00
C SER A 312 -16.51 15.92 14.69
N THR A 313 -16.83 17.21 14.75
CA THR A 313 -16.99 18.04 13.54
C THR A 313 -15.62 18.58 13.15
N TRP A 314 -15.15 18.19 11.97
CA TRP A 314 -13.96 18.79 11.35
C TRP A 314 -14.40 19.97 10.49
N ASP A 315 -13.84 21.15 10.73
CA ASP A 315 -14.07 22.32 9.86
C ASP A 315 -13.25 22.15 8.58
N PRO A 316 -13.89 22.01 7.40
CA PRO A 316 -13.16 21.70 6.19
C PRO A 316 -12.28 22.86 5.76
N PHE A 317 -10.96 22.70 5.80
CA PHE A 317 -10.07 23.63 5.10
C PHE A 317 -10.17 23.41 3.58
N CYS A 318 -10.10 24.49 2.80
CA CYS A 318 -10.02 24.38 1.34
C CYS A 318 -8.62 23.91 0.98
N SER A 319 -8.49 22.90 0.12
CA SER A 319 -7.17 22.56 -0.42
C SER A 319 -6.53 23.80 -1.02
N GLU A 320 -5.30 24.09 -0.61
CA GLU A 320 -4.51 25.15 -1.19
C GLU A 320 -4.10 24.74 -2.61
N LEU A 321 -4.24 25.68 -3.55
CA LEU A 321 -3.79 25.45 -4.92
C LEU A 321 -2.28 25.24 -4.91
N LEU A 322 -1.83 24.17 -5.56
CA LEU A 322 -0.40 23.95 -5.77
C LEU A 322 0.21 25.12 -6.56
N PRO A 323 1.42 25.57 -6.18
CA PRO A 323 2.22 26.45 -7.04
C PRO A 323 2.42 25.84 -8.43
N ASP A 324 2.73 26.68 -9.43
CA ASP A 324 2.94 26.22 -10.80
C ASP A 324 4.02 25.12 -10.88
N CYS A 325 3.62 23.95 -11.38
CA CYS A 325 4.46 22.76 -11.54
C CYS A 325 5.31 22.79 -12.84
N GLY A 326 5.47 23.94 -13.49
CA GLY A 326 6.04 24.05 -14.84
C GLY A 326 7.46 23.51 -15.03
N ALA A 327 8.25 23.36 -13.96
CA ALA A 327 9.66 22.96 -14.03
C ALA A 327 9.95 21.52 -13.57
N ILE A 328 9.00 20.75 -13.04
CA ILE A 328 9.30 19.41 -12.50
C ILE A 328 9.21 18.29 -13.56
N PRO A 329 10.04 17.22 -13.45
CA PRO A 329 9.93 16.02 -14.26
C PRO A 329 8.50 15.45 -14.33
N ASP A 330 8.12 14.95 -15.51
CA ASP A 330 6.81 14.34 -15.77
C ASP A 330 6.45 13.23 -14.77
N THR A 331 7.45 12.46 -14.32
CA THR A 331 7.29 11.49 -13.24
C THR A 331 6.84 12.19 -11.96
N GLN A 332 7.61 13.08 -11.36
CA GLN A 332 7.18 13.78 -10.14
C GLN A 332 5.83 14.50 -10.33
N LYS A 333 5.60 15.10 -11.49
CA LYS A 333 4.34 15.78 -11.82
C LYS A 333 3.14 14.85 -11.76
N ALA A 334 3.23 13.65 -12.33
CA ALA A 334 2.17 12.66 -12.23
C ALA A 334 1.91 12.23 -10.77
N ASP A 335 2.96 11.99 -10.00
CA ASP A 335 2.82 11.55 -8.59
C ASP A 335 2.11 12.61 -7.74
N ILE A 336 2.56 13.86 -7.85
CA ILE A 336 2.02 15.01 -7.12
C ILE A 336 0.57 15.27 -7.53
N LEU A 337 0.30 15.40 -8.83
CA LEU A 337 -1.04 15.77 -9.30
C LEU A 337 -2.04 14.65 -9.02
N VAL A 338 -1.70 13.39 -9.24
CA VAL A 338 -2.66 12.32 -8.93
C VAL A 338 -2.90 12.19 -7.43
N THR A 339 -1.85 12.34 -6.62
CA THR A 339 -2.01 12.38 -5.16
C THR A 339 -2.91 13.54 -4.72
N GLN A 340 -2.73 14.72 -5.29
CA GLN A 340 -3.57 15.90 -5.01
C GLN A 340 -5.04 15.64 -5.34
N HIS A 341 -5.36 15.16 -6.54
CA HIS A 341 -6.73 14.83 -6.93
C HIS A 341 -7.35 13.74 -6.05
N TRP A 342 -6.55 12.76 -5.63
CA TRP A 342 -7.01 11.75 -4.67
C TRP A 342 -7.34 12.36 -3.31
N LEU A 343 -6.51 13.27 -2.79
CA LEU A 343 -6.79 13.98 -1.54
C LEU A 343 -8.01 14.87 -1.63
N ASP A 344 -8.18 15.62 -2.71
CA ASP A 344 -9.36 16.45 -2.95
C ASP A 344 -10.64 15.60 -2.90
N LEU A 345 -10.60 14.39 -3.47
CA LEU A 345 -11.72 13.45 -3.41
C LEU A 345 -11.97 12.95 -1.98
N MET A 346 -10.93 12.71 -1.18
CA MET A 346 -11.06 12.28 0.22
C MET A 346 -11.63 13.41 1.09
N LEU A 347 -11.15 14.65 0.95
CA LEU A 347 -11.69 15.81 1.66
C LEU A 347 -13.16 16.06 1.28
N TRP A 348 -13.50 15.93 0.00
CA TRP A 348 -14.88 16.02 -0.46
C TRP A 348 -15.76 14.93 0.16
N ARG A 349 -15.28 13.68 0.19
CA ARG A 349 -16.01 12.55 0.80
C ARG A 349 -16.24 12.78 2.29
N ALA A 350 -15.28 13.33 3.01
CA ALA A 350 -15.43 13.74 4.40
C ALA A 350 -16.52 14.82 4.57
N ALA A 351 -16.53 15.84 3.71
CA ALA A 351 -17.55 16.87 3.70
C ALA A 351 -18.96 16.31 3.39
N LEU A 352 -19.06 15.34 2.48
CA LEU A 352 -20.31 14.62 2.19
C LEU A 352 -20.83 13.88 3.42
N GLN A 353 -19.96 13.16 4.14
CA GLN A 353 -20.34 12.39 5.33
C GLN A 353 -20.85 13.29 6.48
N GLN A 354 -20.33 14.51 6.58
CA GLN A 354 -20.77 15.51 7.56
C GLN A 354 -21.98 16.32 7.10
N GLY A 355 -22.51 16.10 5.89
CA GLY A 355 -23.63 16.87 5.34
C GLY A 355 -23.30 18.33 5.04
N LEU A 356 -22.02 18.64 4.78
CA LEU A 356 -21.52 20.01 4.57
C LEU A 356 -21.61 20.47 3.11
N LEU A 357 -22.11 19.61 2.21
CA LEU A 357 -22.22 19.93 0.78
C LEU A 357 -23.47 20.76 0.47
N THR A 358 -23.32 21.72 -0.43
CA THR A 358 -24.42 22.54 -0.92
C THR A 358 -24.24 22.96 -2.37
N ASN A 359 -25.33 23.00 -3.13
CA ASN A 359 -25.34 23.46 -4.53
C ASN A 359 -25.02 24.96 -4.68
N LYS A 360 -25.02 25.72 -3.58
CA LYS A 360 -24.71 27.16 -3.56
C LYS A 360 -23.42 27.46 -2.78
N ALA A 361 -22.54 26.49 -2.64
CA ALA A 361 -21.30 26.68 -1.89
C ALA A 361 -20.42 27.74 -2.57
N GLY A 362 -19.82 28.63 -1.78
CA GLY A 362 -18.84 29.60 -2.30
C GLY A 362 -17.52 28.94 -2.74
N SER A 363 -17.20 27.77 -2.18
CA SER A 363 -16.08 26.94 -2.62
C SER A 363 -16.58 25.76 -3.46
N ARG A 364 -15.91 25.50 -4.58
CA ARG A 364 -16.20 24.36 -5.46
C ARG A 364 -16.00 23.02 -4.76
N SER A 365 -15.05 22.91 -3.83
CA SER A 365 -14.79 21.68 -3.08
C SER A 365 -15.94 21.23 -2.17
N ARG A 366 -16.96 22.08 -1.99
CA ARG A 366 -18.16 21.81 -1.17
C ARG A 366 -19.44 21.67 -1.99
N THR A 367 -19.35 21.47 -3.31
CA THR A 367 -20.49 21.19 -4.18
C THR A 367 -20.64 19.68 -4.43
N PHE A 368 -21.83 19.25 -4.87
CA PHE A 368 -22.05 17.86 -5.28
C PHE A 368 -21.42 17.52 -6.64
N SER A 369 -21.08 18.52 -7.46
CA SER A 369 -20.45 18.35 -8.78
C SER A 369 -18.93 18.21 -8.72
N TYR A 370 -18.30 18.51 -7.58
CA TYR A 370 -16.85 18.54 -7.46
C TYR A 370 -16.12 17.25 -7.89
N PRO A 371 -16.64 16.02 -7.63
CA PRO A 371 -16.01 14.80 -8.12
C PRO A 371 -15.91 14.72 -9.65
N GLU A 372 -16.86 15.31 -10.37
CA GLU A 372 -16.83 15.38 -11.83
C GLU A 372 -15.69 16.31 -12.30
N GLU A 373 -15.51 17.45 -11.63
CA GLU A 373 -14.41 18.38 -11.90
C GLU A 373 -13.04 17.73 -11.61
N ILE A 374 -12.90 17.02 -10.48
CA ILE A 374 -11.69 16.25 -10.15
C ILE A 374 -11.41 15.22 -11.24
N ALA A 375 -12.41 14.46 -11.68
CA ALA A 375 -12.24 13.43 -12.70
C ALA A 375 -11.81 14.02 -14.06
N LEU A 376 -12.40 15.14 -14.47
CA LEU A 376 -12.04 15.84 -15.71
C LEU A 376 -10.61 16.40 -15.64
N SER A 377 -10.24 17.01 -14.52
CA SER A 377 -8.90 17.54 -14.28
C SER A 377 -7.84 16.43 -14.24
N LEU A 378 -8.15 15.29 -13.62
CA LEU A 378 -7.30 14.11 -13.61
C LEU A 378 -7.11 13.56 -15.03
N LEU A 379 -8.17 13.47 -15.83
CA LEU A 379 -8.08 13.04 -17.23
C LEU A 379 -7.19 13.97 -18.06
N GLN A 380 -7.37 15.29 -17.93
CA GLN A 380 -6.53 16.28 -18.61
C GLN A 380 -5.06 16.12 -18.22
N THR A 381 -4.80 15.95 -16.92
CA THR A 381 -3.45 15.70 -16.40
C THR A 381 -2.84 14.44 -17.01
N LEU A 382 -3.55 13.31 -16.95
CA LEU A 382 -3.07 12.04 -17.50
C LEU A 382 -2.86 12.08 -19.02
N THR A 383 -3.63 12.88 -19.76
CA THR A 383 -3.42 13.07 -21.21
C THR A 383 -2.21 13.95 -21.53
N SER A 384 -1.74 14.75 -20.58
CA SER A 384 -0.59 15.64 -20.74
C SER A 384 0.75 15.00 -20.37
N ILE A 385 0.73 13.81 -19.78
CA ILE A 385 1.92 13.11 -19.25
C ILE A 385 2.12 11.79 -20.00
N SER A 386 3.37 11.37 -20.20
CA SER A 386 3.69 10.09 -20.84
C SER A 386 3.18 8.89 -20.03
N LYS A 387 2.74 7.84 -20.73
CA LYS A 387 2.24 6.59 -20.10
C LYS A 387 3.29 5.94 -19.19
N GLU A 388 4.55 5.95 -19.60
CA GLU A 388 5.68 5.43 -18.84
C GLU A 388 5.84 6.15 -17.49
N SER A 389 5.66 7.48 -17.47
CA SER A 389 5.74 8.26 -16.23
C SER A 389 4.60 7.98 -15.26
N VAL A 390 3.44 7.53 -15.75
CA VAL A 390 2.30 7.12 -14.91
C VAL A 390 2.49 5.70 -14.37
N GLU A 391 3.04 4.79 -15.18
CA GLU A 391 3.27 3.38 -14.79
C GLU A 391 4.34 3.22 -13.69
N VAL A 392 5.27 4.17 -13.59
CA VAL A 392 6.26 4.22 -12.51
C VAL A 392 5.61 4.49 -11.13
N HIS A 393 4.39 5.04 -11.05
CA HIS A 393 3.77 5.44 -9.78
C HIS A 393 2.94 4.37 -9.11
N GLY A 394 3.61 3.24 -8.89
CA GLY A 394 3.09 2.03 -8.25
C GLY A 394 2.42 2.17 -6.89
N LEU A 395 2.62 3.29 -6.20
CA LEU A 395 2.21 3.49 -4.82
C LEU A 395 0.82 4.14 -4.69
N GLY A 396 0.37 4.96 -5.65
CA GLY A 396 -0.86 5.78 -5.50
C GLY A 396 -1.96 5.56 -6.55
N ILE A 397 -1.61 5.58 -7.84
CA ILE A 397 -2.60 5.81 -8.90
C ILE A 397 -3.53 4.60 -9.14
N VAL A 398 -2.97 3.39 -9.11
CA VAL A 398 -3.69 2.17 -9.57
C VAL A 398 -4.27 1.34 -8.42
N ARG A 399 -3.77 1.51 -7.18
CA ARG A 399 -4.10 0.61 -6.05
C ARG A 399 -5.06 1.18 -5.02
N LEU A 400 -5.31 2.49 -5.00
CA LEU A 400 -6.36 3.10 -4.15
C LEU A 400 -7.78 2.84 -4.70
N THR A 401 -7.92 2.58 -6.00
CA THR A 401 -9.20 2.27 -6.65
C THR A 401 -9.67 0.84 -6.40
N THR A 402 -8.77 -0.13 -6.23
CA THR A 402 -9.12 -1.56 -6.08
C THR A 402 -9.60 -1.92 -4.69
N TYR A 403 -9.10 -1.29 -3.63
CA TYR A 403 -9.58 -1.55 -2.25
C TYR A 403 -10.86 -0.79 -1.88
N SER A 404 -11.21 0.25 -2.64
CA SER A 404 -12.47 1.00 -2.45
C SER A 404 -13.70 0.20 -2.91
N TYR A 405 -13.52 -0.80 -3.78
CA TYR A 405 -14.62 -1.61 -4.33
C TYR A 405 -14.90 -2.92 -3.57
N ILE A 406 -14.01 -3.36 -2.67
CA ILE A 406 -14.17 -4.66 -1.96
C ILE A 406 -14.85 -4.49 -0.58
N GLY A 407 -15.10 -3.26 -0.14
CA GLY A 407 -15.86 -2.96 1.09
C GLY A 407 -17.38 -2.86 0.91
N LEU A 408 -17.91 -3.08 -0.29
CA LEU A 408 -19.35 -3.07 -0.58
C LEU A 408 -19.79 -4.45 -1.09
N SER A 409 -19.94 -5.38 -0.15
CA SER A 409 -20.82 -6.54 -0.29
C SER A 409 -21.35 -6.97 1.07
#